data_AF-A0A1M7N1T8-F1
#
_entry.id   AF-A0A1M7N1T8-F1
#
_cell.length_a   1.000
_cell.length_b   1.000
_cell.length_c   1.000
_cell.angle_alpha   90.00
_cell.angle_beta   90.00
_cell.angle_gamma   90.00
#
_symmetry.space_group_name_H-M   'P 1'
#
loop_
_entity.id
_entity.type
_entity.pdbx_description
1 polymer ?
#
loop_
_entity_poly.entity_id
_entity_poly.type
_entity_poly.pdbx_seq_one_letter_code
_entity_poly.pdbx_strand_id
1 'polypeptide(L)'
;MISWNGAKNAVRQRLNDNVILTFIISLIILNWKPLYYLFFFDGDQAKKIKYIESELSNDTICNFLIAIGITFFYGLVYPFILILFNGIKNKYLIKEEENRKDLLDIIEESNKSEFKAELAKTGTKTIDQLENKIEEKEKRIKELEEKIVGLNLDSQINSKEYEKTISELKSSNSIYTKKINDLERENNTLKQNKLKVESYVNSYYGILQKIYNLISFDYQGNISFIYNHYFNSILNNEFNKEYYNRILESEEFEIIFKDYAEQNTDSIHKFNFEGIVPTYRQKLENELKINNENFESSNFSKILFLFRLKWLKENFETIERELAELNKPV
;
A
#
# COMPACT_ATOMS: atom_id res chain seq x y z
N MET A 1 26.50 36.14 -6.97
CA MET A 1 26.54 35.81 -8.41
C MET A 1 25.96 34.42 -8.60
N ILE A 2 24.68 34.28 -8.98
CA ILE A 2 24.07 32.97 -9.24
C ILE A 2 24.77 32.42 -10.49
N SER A 3 25.53 31.32 -10.36
CA SER A 3 26.27 30.79 -11.51
C SER A 3 25.26 30.41 -12.60
N TRP A 4 25.55 30.83 -13.82
CA TRP A 4 24.68 30.58 -14.99
C TRP A 4 24.42 29.07 -15.17
N ASN A 5 25.35 28.24 -14.68
CA ASN A 5 25.23 26.78 -14.64
C ASN A 5 24.20 26.30 -13.61
N GLY A 6 24.07 26.95 -12.45
CA GLY A 6 23.04 26.64 -11.46
C GLY A 6 21.62 26.95 -11.97
N ALA A 7 21.46 28.10 -12.64
CA ALA A 7 20.19 28.45 -13.28
C ALA A 7 19.81 27.47 -14.41
N LYS A 8 20.79 27.07 -15.25
CA LYS A 8 20.60 26.05 -16.29
C LYS A 8 20.18 24.70 -15.73
N ASN A 9 20.83 24.24 -14.66
CA ASN A 9 20.52 22.94 -14.06
C ASN A 9 19.13 22.95 -13.39
N ALA A 10 18.76 24.03 -12.73
CA ALA A 10 17.42 24.20 -12.16
C ALA A 10 16.32 24.26 -13.24
N VAL A 11 16.58 24.93 -14.37
CA VAL A 11 15.67 24.95 -15.51
C VAL A 11 15.55 23.55 -16.13
N ARG A 12 16.67 22.83 -16.32
CA ARG A 12 16.67 21.48 -16.89
C ARG A 12 15.92 20.46 -16.01
N GLN A 13 16.10 20.50 -14.69
CA GLN A 13 15.36 19.64 -13.76
C GLN A 13 13.86 19.98 -13.74
N ARG A 14 13.50 21.27 -13.74
CA ARG A 14 12.09 21.69 -13.73
C ARG A 14 11.37 21.40 -15.05
N LEU A 15 12.06 21.45 -16.18
CA LEU A 15 11.47 21.16 -17.49
C LEU A 15 11.11 19.68 -17.66
N ASN A 16 11.90 18.76 -17.10
CA ASN A 16 11.65 17.33 -17.30
C ASN A 16 10.57 16.77 -16.35
N ASP A 17 10.56 17.18 -15.08
CA ASP A 17 9.67 16.53 -14.10
C ASP A 17 8.35 17.27 -13.88
N ASN A 18 8.30 18.60 -14.04
CA ASN A 18 7.08 19.36 -13.75
C ASN A 18 6.14 19.51 -14.95
N VAL A 19 6.61 19.36 -16.20
CA VAL A 19 5.77 19.60 -17.38
C VAL A 19 4.68 18.53 -17.50
N ILE A 20 5.05 17.25 -17.39
CA ILE A 20 4.10 16.13 -17.44
C ILE A 20 3.13 16.22 -16.26
N LEU A 21 3.64 16.49 -15.05
CA LEU A 21 2.80 16.60 -13.86
C LEU A 21 1.81 17.78 -13.96
N THR A 22 2.25 18.94 -14.44
CA THR A 22 1.39 20.12 -14.63
C THR A 22 0.33 19.87 -15.69
N PHE A 23 0.67 19.13 -16.75
CA PHE A 23 -0.28 18.72 -17.77
C PHE A 23 -1.36 17.78 -17.21
N ILE A 24 -0.96 16.76 -16.45
CA ILE A 24 -1.90 15.83 -15.81
C ILE A 24 -2.80 16.56 -14.82
N ILE A 25 -2.24 17.42 -13.97
CA ILE A 25 -3.01 18.18 -12.98
C ILE A 25 -3.99 19.14 -13.68
N SER A 26 -3.55 19.86 -14.72
CA SER A 26 -4.44 20.77 -15.46
C SER A 26 -5.57 20.02 -16.17
N LEU A 27 -5.30 18.83 -16.72
CA LEU A 27 -6.35 17.96 -17.26
C LEU A 27 -7.37 17.53 -16.20
N ILE A 28 -6.90 17.13 -15.00
CA ILE A 28 -7.80 16.75 -13.90
C ILE A 28 -8.66 17.95 -13.46
N ILE A 29 -8.05 19.12 -13.32
CA ILE A 29 -8.75 20.34 -12.91
C ILE A 29 -9.77 20.76 -13.96
N LEU A 30 -9.44 20.73 -15.26
CA LEU A 30 -10.37 21.15 -16.30
C LEU A 30 -11.51 20.14 -16.52
N ASN A 31 -11.25 18.85 -16.27
CA ASN A 31 -12.24 17.77 -16.37
C ASN A 31 -12.82 17.39 -15.00
N TRP A 32 -12.82 18.30 -14.02
CA TRP A 32 -13.25 17.96 -12.66
C TRP A 32 -14.73 17.57 -12.57
N LYS A 33 -15.61 18.16 -13.40
CA LYS A 33 -17.05 17.86 -13.42
C LYS A 33 -17.36 16.41 -13.85
N PRO A 34 -16.90 15.91 -15.02
CA PRO A 34 -17.15 14.52 -15.40
C PRO A 34 -16.46 13.54 -14.44
N LEU A 35 -15.26 13.85 -13.94
CA LEU A 35 -14.60 13.03 -12.92
C LEU A 35 -15.43 12.98 -11.64
N TYR A 36 -15.93 14.13 -11.18
CA TYR A 36 -16.77 14.21 -10.00
C TYR A 36 -18.05 13.39 -10.17
N TYR A 37 -18.72 13.53 -11.32
CA TYR A 37 -19.95 12.77 -11.62
C TYR A 37 -19.69 11.26 -11.72
N LEU A 38 -18.55 10.85 -12.25
CA LEU A 38 -18.18 9.44 -12.34
C LEU A 38 -17.99 8.81 -10.95
N PHE A 39 -17.23 9.49 -10.07
CA PHE A 39 -16.80 8.93 -8.78
C PHE A 39 -17.78 9.17 -7.63
N PHE A 40 -18.50 10.30 -7.61
CA PHE A 40 -19.27 10.75 -6.44
C PHE A 40 -20.79 10.80 -6.64
N PHE A 41 -21.29 10.60 -7.86
CA PHE A 41 -22.75 10.58 -8.07
C PHE A 41 -23.32 9.20 -7.70
N ASP A 42 -24.33 9.13 -6.83
CA ASP A 42 -24.93 7.85 -6.40
C ASP A 42 -26.10 7.38 -7.29
N GLY A 43 -26.19 7.87 -8.53
CA GLY A 43 -27.26 7.47 -9.46
C GLY A 43 -26.94 6.27 -10.35
N ASP A 44 -27.97 5.83 -11.08
CA ASP A 44 -27.91 4.74 -12.06
C ASP A 44 -26.76 4.90 -13.05
N GLN A 45 -26.06 3.80 -13.34
CA GLN A 45 -24.89 3.74 -14.22
C GLN A 45 -25.22 4.27 -15.63
N ALA A 46 -26.44 4.03 -16.12
CA ALA A 46 -26.89 4.53 -17.41
C ALA A 46 -26.95 6.06 -17.46
N LYS A 47 -27.33 6.72 -16.35
CA LYS A 47 -27.34 8.18 -16.25
C LYS A 47 -25.92 8.75 -16.19
N LYS A 48 -24.99 8.05 -15.53
CA LYS A 48 -23.56 8.40 -15.51
C LYS A 48 -22.95 8.40 -16.90
N ILE A 49 -23.14 7.32 -17.65
CA ILE A 49 -22.61 7.19 -19.01
C ILE A 49 -23.18 8.29 -19.91
N LYS A 50 -24.51 8.49 -19.87
CA LYS A 50 -25.16 9.51 -20.70
C LYS A 50 -24.69 10.94 -20.39
N TYR A 51 -24.49 11.26 -19.11
CA TYR A 51 -23.95 12.57 -18.71
C TYR A 51 -22.52 12.77 -19.22
N ILE A 52 -21.67 11.75 -19.06
CA ILE A 52 -20.28 11.77 -19.53
C ILE A 52 -20.24 11.94 -21.05
N GLU A 53 -21.05 11.20 -21.81
CA GLU A 53 -21.13 11.32 -23.26
C GLU A 53 -21.53 12.73 -23.70
N SER A 54 -22.51 13.34 -23.03
CA SER A 54 -22.97 14.69 -23.37
C SER A 54 -21.98 15.81 -23.01
N GLU A 55 -21.24 15.66 -21.91
CA GLU A 55 -20.30 16.68 -21.44
C GLU A 55 -18.94 16.54 -22.13
N LEU A 56 -18.47 15.30 -22.41
CA LEU A 56 -17.22 15.10 -23.13
C LEU A 56 -17.32 15.53 -24.60
N SER A 57 -18.47 15.39 -25.25
CA SER A 57 -18.56 15.69 -26.70
C SER A 57 -18.35 17.17 -27.02
N ASN A 58 -18.71 18.08 -26.09
CA ASN A 58 -18.69 19.51 -26.37
C ASN A 58 -17.39 20.21 -25.92
N ASP A 59 -16.83 19.85 -24.77
CA ASP A 59 -15.76 20.65 -24.15
C ASP A 59 -14.37 19.97 -24.09
N THR A 60 -14.26 18.68 -24.41
CA THR A 60 -13.00 17.93 -24.22
C THR A 60 -11.84 18.47 -25.04
N ILE A 61 -12.06 18.83 -26.30
CA ILE A 61 -11.00 19.37 -27.18
C ILE A 61 -10.52 20.72 -26.65
N CYS A 62 -11.46 21.59 -26.25
CA CYS A 62 -11.13 22.90 -25.67
C CYS A 62 -10.36 22.75 -24.36
N ASN A 63 -10.81 21.88 -23.46
CA ASN A 63 -10.12 21.61 -22.19
C ASN A 63 -8.72 21.04 -22.39
N PHE A 64 -8.54 20.15 -23.37
CA PHE A 64 -7.23 19.60 -23.72
C PHE A 64 -6.28 20.68 -24.25
N LEU A 65 -6.75 21.56 -25.14
CA LEU A 65 -5.96 22.69 -25.65
C LEU A 65 -5.61 23.69 -24.53
N ILE A 66 -6.54 23.96 -23.61
CA ILE A 66 -6.29 24.81 -22.44
C ILE A 66 -5.23 24.17 -21.53
N ALA A 67 -5.29 22.85 -21.28
CA ALA A 67 -4.29 22.12 -20.50
C ALA A 67 -2.89 22.23 -21.12
N ILE A 68 -2.79 22.09 -22.45
CA ILE A 68 -1.54 22.33 -23.20
C ILE A 68 -1.08 23.77 -23.01
N GLY A 69 -1.99 24.75 -23.14
CA GLY A 69 -1.67 26.17 -22.94
C GLY A 69 -1.12 26.48 -21.55
N ILE A 70 -1.77 25.97 -20.50
CA ILE A 70 -1.31 26.10 -19.11
C ILE A 70 0.05 25.45 -18.93
N THR A 71 0.24 24.26 -19.47
CA THR A 71 1.51 23.51 -19.38
C THR A 71 2.64 24.25 -20.08
N PHE A 72 2.38 24.80 -21.26
CA PHE A 72 3.35 25.60 -22.01
C PHE A 72 3.69 26.90 -21.26
N PHE A 73 2.68 27.58 -20.72
CA PHE A 73 2.88 28.79 -19.92
C PHE A 73 3.71 28.49 -18.66
N TYR A 74 3.38 27.43 -17.92
CA TYR A 74 4.07 27.10 -16.68
C TYR A 74 5.46 26.47 -16.92
N GLY A 75 5.61 25.69 -17.99
CA GLY A 75 6.87 25.04 -18.34
C GLY A 75 7.88 26.00 -18.93
N LEU A 76 7.45 26.92 -19.80
CA LEU A 76 8.36 27.84 -20.50
C LEU A 76 8.30 29.25 -19.96
N VAL A 77 7.13 29.87 -19.84
CA VAL A 77 7.01 31.30 -19.51
C VAL A 77 7.33 31.58 -18.04
N TYR A 78 6.85 30.74 -17.13
CA TYR A 78 7.03 30.94 -15.69
C TYR A 78 8.51 30.97 -15.23
N PRO A 79 9.42 30.09 -15.72
CA PRO A 79 10.85 30.21 -15.45
C PRO A 79 11.45 31.56 -15.85
N PHE A 80 11.05 32.14 -16.99
CA PHE A 80 11.54 33.46 -17.40
C PHE A 80 11.01 34.57 -16.49
N ILE A 81 9.75 34.49 -16.09
CA ILE A 81 9.17 35.41 -15.10
C ILE A 81 9.96 35.36 -13.78
N LEU A 82 10.30 34.16 -13.29
CA LEU A 82 11.11 33.99 -12.09
C LEU A 82 12.52 34.57 -12.23
N ILE A 83 13.17 34.37 -13.38
CA ILE A 83 14.50 34.97 -13.65
C ILE A 83 14.40 36.49 -13.63
N LEU A 84 13.35 37.07 -14.23
CA LEU A 84 13.11 38.51 -14.22
C LEU A 84 12.93 39.05 -12.80
N PHE A 85 12.06 38.42 -12.00
CA PHE A 85 11.84 38.82 -10.60
C PHE A 85 13.10 38.70 -9.76
N ASN A 86 13.88 37.63 -9.92
CA ASN A 86 15.16 37.48 -9.24
C ASN A 86 16.18 38.55 -9.66
N GLY A 87 16.17 38.95 -10.94
CA GLY A 87 16.98 40.05 -11.43
C GLY A 87 16.62 41.38 -10.78
N ILE A 88 15.31 41.69 -10.68
CA ILE A 88 14.81 42.90 -10.01
C ILE A 88 15.15 42.87 -8.52
N LYS A 89 14.91 41.74 -7.84
CA LYS A 89 15.24 41.55 -6.42
C LYS A 89 16.74 41.75 -6.15
N ASN A 90 17.61 41.17 -6.97
CA ASN A 90 19.06 41.33 -6.80
C ASN A 90 19.50 42.78 -7.00
N LYS A 91 18.93 43.50 -7.98
CA LYS A 91 19.22 44.94 -8.16
C LYS A 91 18.81 45.74 -6.92
N TYR A 92 17.68 45.43 -6.32
CA TYR A 92 17.23 46.08 -5.09
C TYR A 92 18.19 45.79 -3.92
N LEU A 93 18.59 44.53 -3.72
CA LEU A 93 19.50 44.13 -2.65
C LEU A 93 20.89 44.76 -2.79
N ILE A 94 21.44 44.84 -4.02
CA ILE A 94 22.72 45.51 -4.25
C ILE A 94 22.63 46.99 -3.88
N LYS A 95 21.55 47.67 -4.29
CA LYS A 95 21.33 49.07 -3.96
C LYS A 95 21.15 49.29 -2.45
N GLU A 96 20.49 48.35 -1.77
CA GLU A 96 20.34 48.38 -0.32
C GLU A 96 21.68 48.19 0.40
N GLU A 97 22.55 47.29 -0.08
CA GLU A 97 23.91 47.12 0.43
C GLU A 97 24.78 48.37 0.22
N GLU A 98 24.68 49.02 -0.95
CA GLU A 98 25.36 50.29 -1.23
C GLU A 98 24.88 51.38 -0.27
N ASN A 99 23.57 51.57 -0.14
CA ASN A 99 23.01 52.54 0.82
C ASN A 99 23.44 52.26 2.27
N ARG A 100 23.56 50.98 2.64
CA ARG A 100 23.99 50.59 3.99
C ARG A 100 25.47 50.91 4.22
N LYS A 101 26.33 50.76 3.21
CA LYS A 101 27.73 51.18 3.29
C LYS A 101 27.83 52.70 3.44
N ASP A 102 27.10 53.45 2.62
CA ASP A 102 27.06 54.91 2.72
C ASP A 102 26.62 55.37 4.12
N LEU A 103 25.60 54.72 4.69
CA LEU A 103 25.15 55.00 6.07
C LEU A 103 26.24 54.68 7.11
N LEU A 104 26.98 53.57 6.94
CA LEU A 104 28.07 53.22 7.85
C LEU A 104 29.22 54.23 7.76
N ASP A 105 29.56 54.67 6.55
CA ASP A 105 30.60 55.68 6.32
C ASP A 105 30.20 57.03 6.96
N ILE A 106 28.93 57.43 6.83
CA ILE A 106 28.37 58.63 7.50
C ILE A 106 28.45 58.49 9.02
N ILE A 107 28.10 57.32 9.58
CA ILE A 107 28.19 57.06 11.02
C ILE A 107 29.64 57.11 11.49
N GLU A 108 30.58 56.52 10.74
CA GLU A 108 32.01 56.54 11.08
C GLU A 108 32.57 57.97 11.06
N GLU A 109 32.21 58.76 10.06
CA GLU A 109 32.61 60.16 9.95
C GLU A 109 31.99 61.01 11.05
N SER A 110 30.71 60.79 11.38
CA SER A 110 30.03 61.40 12.53
C SER A 110 30.77 61.07 13.83
N ASN A 111 31.08 59.80 14.09
CA ASN A 111 31.79 59.37 15.30
C ASN A 111 33.20 59.97 15.38
N LYS A 112 33.93 60.06 14.25
CA LYS A 112 35.24 60.73 14.19
C LYS A 112 35.12 62.23 14.49
N SER A 113 34.09 62.88 13.95
CA SER A 113 33.83 64.30 14.19
C SER A 113 33.45 64.57 15.64
N GLU A 114 32.62 63.70 16.23
CA GLU A 114 32.19 63.77 17.62
C GLU A 114 33.38 63.52 18.56
N PHE A 115 34.22 62.54 18.25
CA PHE A 115 35.45 62.28 18.99
C PHE A 115 36.43 63.46 18.92
N LYS A 116 36.61 64.08 17.74
CA LYS A 116 37.43 65.30 17.59
C LYS A 116 36.83 66.49 18.36
N ALA A 117 35.51 66.65 18.33
CA ALA A 117 34.82 67.68 19.09
C ALA A 117 34.90 67.43 20.60
N GLU A 118 34.84 66.18 21.04
CA GLU A 118 35.03 65.78 22.43
C GLU A 118 36.47 66.05 22.86
N LEU A 119 37.48 65.70 22.05
CA LEU A 119 38.90 66.05 22.27
C LEU A 119 39.10 67.56 22.39
N ALA A 120 38.49 68.34 21.50
CA ALA A 120 38.57 69.81 21.53
C ALA A 120 37.84 70.40 22.75
N LYS A 121 36.70 69.84 23.16
CA LYS A 121 35.98 70.21 24.39
C LYS A 121 36.70 69.79 25.66
N THR A 122 37.50 68.73 25.58
CA THR A 122 38.31 68.21 26.69
C THR A 122 39.72 68.77 26.71
N GLY A 123 39.96 69.93 26.07
CA GLY A 123 41.24 70.65 25.99
C GLY A 123 41.95 71.02 27.31
N THR A 124 41.53 70.45 28.45
CA THR A 124 42.18 70.51 29.77
C THR A 124 41.65 69.40 30.70
N LYS A 125 41.35 68.19 30.21
CA LYS A 125 41.18 67.03 31.11
C LYS A 125 42.56 66.42 31.38
N THR A 126 42.89 66.23 32.65
CA THR A 126 44.16 65.63 33.10
C THR A 126 44.37 64.30 32.38
N ILE A 127 45.61 64.05 31.94
CA ILE A 127 46.05 62.80 31.30
C ILE A 127 45.49 61.57 32.03
N ASP A 128 45.46 61.64 33.37
CA ASP A 128 44.87 60.65 34.27
C ASP A 128 43.42 60.23 33.92
N GLN A 129 42.57 61.14 33.43
CA GLN A 129 41.18 60.81 33.06
C GLN A 129 41.10 60.05 31.73
N LEU A 130 42.05 60.29 30.81
CA LEU A 130 42.16 59.56 29.56
C LEU A 130 42.80 58.19 29.80
N GLU A 131 43.82 58.10 30.66
CA GLU A 131 44.42 56.83 31.08
C GLU A 131 43.38 55.91 31.73
N ASN A 132 42.58 56.42 32.66
CA ASN A 132 41.50 55.64 33.28
C ASN A 132 40.47 55.12 32.26
N LYS A 133 40.11 55.94 31.25
CA LYS A 133 39.19 55.51 30.17
C LYS A 133 39.84 54.46 29.25
N ILE A 134 41.14 54.57 28.99
CA ILE A 134 41.89 53.58 28.20
C ILE A 134 41.91 52.26 28.97
N GLU A 135 42.27 52.28 30.25
CA GLU A 135 42.31 51.08 31.11
C GLU A 135 40.93 50.42 31.23
N GLU A 136 39.85 51.22 31.37
CA GLU A 136 38.47 50.70 31.38
C GLU A 136 38.11 50.01 30.05
N LYS A 137 38.49 50.62 28.91
CA LYS A 137 38.24 50.04 27.59
C LYS A 137 39.07 48.79 27.33
N GLU A 138 40.34 48.76 27.74
CA GLU A 138 41.21 47.59 27.63
C GLU A 138 40.68 46.42 28.47
N LYS A 139 40.24 46.70 29.71
CA LYS A 139 39.59 45.71 30.55
C LYS A 139 38.32 45.17 29.89
N ARG A 140 37.51 46.04 29.28
CA ARG A 140 36.29 45.62 28.58
C ARG A 140 36.58 44.80 27.33
N ILE A 141 37.65 45.13 26.58
CA ILE A 141 38.11 44.34 25.44
C ILE A 141 38.48 42.93 25.91
N LYS A 142 39.26 42.83 26.99
CA LYS A 142 39.69 41.55 27.54
C LYS A 142 38.52 40.67 28.01
N GLU A 143 37.52 41.26 28.68
CA GLU A 143 36.28 40.57 29.06
C GLU A 143 35.51 40.04 27.83
N LEU A 144 35.46 40.81 26.74
CA LEU A 144 34.79 40.41 25.51
C LEU A 144 35.56 39.31 24.78
N GLU A 145 36.89 39.37 24.75
CA GLU A 145 37.74 38.34 24.17
C GLU A 145 37.57 37.01 24.92
N GLU A 146 37.59 37.03 26.25
CA GLU A 146 37.34 35.84 27.08
C GLU A 146 35.95 35.25 26.80
N LYS A 147 34.94 36.10 26.64
CA LYS A 147 33.57 35.66 26.29
C LYS A 147 33.50 35.05 24.89
N ILE A 148 34.21 35.61 23.91
CA ILE A 148 34.28 35.07 22.54
C ILE A 148 34.95 33.70 22.54
N VAL A 149 36.05 33.54 23.29
CA VAL A 149 36.74 32.24 23.43
C VAL A 149 35.82 31.19 24.05
N GLY A 150 35.08 31.55 25.12
CA GLY A 150 34.07 30.68 25.73
C GLY A 150 32.98 30.25 24.75
N LEU A 151 32.39 31.21 24.02
CA LEU A 151 31.34 30.91 23.03
C LEU A 151 31.84 30.03 21.87
N ASN A 152 33.10 30.21 21.44
CA ASN A 152 33.70 29.36 20.42
C ASN A 152 33.93 27.93 20.91
N LEU A 153 34.36 27.75 22.16
CA LEU A 153 34.49 26.43 22.78
C LEU A 153 33.13 25.73 22.88
N ASP A 154 32.10 26.42 23.36
CA ASP A 154 30.73 25.89 23.44
C ASP A 154 30.19 25.50 22.06
N SER A 155 30.44 26.34 21.05
CA SER A 155 30.08 26.06 19.65
C SER A 155 30.79 24.81 19.12
N GLN A 156 32.07 24.62 19.41
CA GLN A 156 32.81 23.42 19.02
C GLN A 156 32.30 22.16 19.71
N ILE A 157 31.95 22.24 21.00
CA ILE A 157 31.37 21.12 21.75
C ILE A 157 30.02 20.73 21.13
N ASN A 158 29.14 21.71 20.90
CA ASN A 158 27.84 21.49 20.28
C ASN A 158 27.97 20.91 18.87
N SER A 159 28.94 21.37 18.07
CA SER A 159 29.21 20.81 16.74
C SER A 159 29.58 19.33 16.80
N LYS A 160 30.45 18.94 17.75
CA LYS A 160 30.86 17.53 17.90
C LYS A 160 29.71 16.64 18.37
N GLU A 161 28.86 17.14 19.26
CA GLU A 161 27.67 16.43 19.73
C GLU A 161 26.65 16.24 18.60
N TYR A 162 26.48 17.25 17.75
CA TYR A 162 25.63 17.17 16.56
C TYR A 162 26.16 16.16 15.54
N GLU A 163 27.47 16.14 15.29
CA GLU A 163 28.12 15.13 14.42
C GLU A 163 27.93 13.71 14.95
N LYS A 164 28.10 13.52 16.26
CA LYS A 164 27.84 12.23 16.92
C LYS A 164 26.40 11.79 16.71
N THR A 165 25.43 12.67 16.96
CA THR A 165 23.99 12.42 16.76
C THR A 165 23.68 12.03 15.31
N ILE A 166 24.28 12.74 14.33
CA ILE A 166 24.14 12.40 12.90
C ILE A 166 24.70 11.01 12.60
N SER A 167 25.85 10.65 13.17
CA SER A 167 26.46 9.34 12.95
C SER A 167 25.61 8.19 13.53
N GLU A 168 25.01 8.40 14.69
CA GLU A 168 24.07 7.46 15.34
C GLU A 168 22.77 7.32 14.52
N LEU A 169 22.25 8.42 13.97
CA LEU A 169 21.10 8.39 13.06
C LEU A 169 21.42 7.66 11.75
N LYS A 170 22.59 7.86 11.16
CA LYS A 170 23.00 7.17 9.93
C LYS A 170 23.15 5.66 10.15
N SER A 171 23.76 5.25 11.25
CA SER A 171 23.88 3.82 11.59
C SER A 171 22.50 3.19 11.87
N SER A 172 21.62 3.88 12.62
CA SER A 172 20.24 3.44 12.83
C SER A 172 19.47 3.31 11.50
N ASN A 173 19.59 4.28 10.60
CA ASN A 173 18.91 4.26 9.30
C ASN A 173 19.41 3.12 8.39
N SER A 174 20.69 2.75 8.50
CA SER A 174 21.23 1.56 7.80
C SER A 174 20.57 0.26 8.28
N ILE A 175 20.29 0.15 9.58
CA ILE A 175 19.63 -1.02 10.19
C ILE A 175 18.18 -1.09 9.70
N TYR A 176 17.46 0.04 9.68
CA TYR A 176 16.08 0.09 9.18
C TYR A 176 16.01 -0.23 7.70
N THR A 177 16.91 0.30 6.87
CA THR A 177 16.99 -0.03 5.43
C THR A 177 17.19 -1.53 5.22
N LYS A 178 18.07 -2.17 6.00
CA LYS A 178 18.26 -3.63 5.93
C LYS A 178 16.98 -4.38 6.29
N LYS A 179 16.30 -3.99 7.38
CA LYS A 179 15.04 -4.60 7.82
C LYS A 179 13.92 -4.44 6.78
N ILE A 180 13.82 -3.29 6.13
CA ILE A 180 12.86 -3.04 5.04
C ILE A 180 13.13 -4.00 3.87
N ASN A 181 14.39 -4.13 3.45
CA ASN A 181 14.76 -5.04 2.37
C ASN A 181 14.48 -6.51 2.70
N ASP A 182 14.70 -6.92 3.95
CA ASP A 182 14.40 -8.28 4.40
C ASP A 182 12.88 -8.55 4.39
N LEU A 183 12.06 -7.60 4.84
CA LEU A 183 10.59 -7.69 4.78
C LEU A 183 10.06 -7.71 3.33
N GLU A 184 10.68 -6.94 2.43
CA GLU A 184 10.30 -6.92 1.02
C GLU A 184 10.59 -8.28 0.34
N ARG A 185 11.72 -8.91 0.68
CA ARG A 185 12.03 -10.27 0.22
C ARG A 185 11.00 -11.28 0.71
N GLU A 186 10.65 -11.25 1.99
CA GLU A 186 9.65 -12.14 2.58
C GLU A 186 8.27 -11.96 1.90
N ASN A 187 7.83 -10.73 1.70
CA ASN A 187 6.57 -10.43 1.02
C ASN A 187 6.56 -10.95 -0.44
N ASN A 188 7.67 -10.82 -1.15
CA ASN A 188 7.80 -11.37 -2.50
C ASN A 188 7.75 -12.91 -2.50
N THR A 189 8.34 -13.58 -1.52
CA THR A 189 8.21 -15.04 -1.34
C THR A 189 6.76 -15.45 -1.07
N LEU A 190 6.04 -14.71 -0.21
CA LEU A 190 4.63 -14.97 0.07
C LEU A 190 3.74 -14.80 -1.17
N LYS A 191 3.96 -13.75 -1.97
CA LYS A 191 3.24 -13.55 -3.24
C LYS A 191 3.47 -14.71 -4.22
N GLN A 192 4.71 -15.19 -4.34
CA GLN A 192 5.02 -16.35 -5.19
C GLN A 192 4.35 -17.63 -4.68
N ASN A 193 4.32 -17.85 -3.37
CA ASN A 193 3.63 -18.99 -2.78
C ASN A 193 2.11 -18.91 -3.01
N LYS A 194 1.50 -17.72 -2.87
CA LYS A 194 0.09 -17.49 -3.18
C LYS A 194 -0.22 -17.83 -4.63
N LEU A 195 0.58 -17.36 -5.59
CA LEU A 195 0.40 -17.67 -7.01
C LEU A 195 0.51 -19.18 -7.30
N LYS A 196 1.41 -19.90 -6.61
CA LYS A 196 1.49 -21.36 -6.72
C LYS A 196 0.21 -22.02 -6.22
N VAL A 197 -0.30 -21.62 -5.06
CA VAL A 197 -1.57 -22.14 -4.51
C VAL A 197 -2.73 -21.86 -5.46
N GLU A 198 -2.86 -20.64 -5.98
CA GLU A 198 -3.89 -20.29 -6.96
C GLU A 198 -3.78 -21.13 -8.24
N SER A 199 -2.56 -21.38 -8.73
CA SER A 199 -2.30 -22.27 -9.87
C SER A 199 -2.76 -23.71 -9.58
N TYR A 200 -2.44 -24.25 -8.41
CA TYR A 200 -2.92 -25.57 -7.99
C TYR A 200 -4.45 -25.61 -7.94
N VAL A 201 -5.10 -24.65 -7.27
CA VAL A 201 -6.56 -24.57 -7.18
C VAL A 201 -7.21 -24.53 -8.56
N ASN A 202 -6.68 -23.72 -9.49
CA ASN A 202 -7.19 -23.66 -10.85
C ASN A 202 -7.04 -24.98 -11.62
N SER A 203 -5.93 -25.70 -11.42
CA SER A 203 -5.71 -27.02 -12.02
C SER A 203 -6.76 -28.04 -11.56
N TYR A 204 -7.11 -28.02 -10.27
CA TYR A 204 -8.12 -28.90 -9.71
C TYR A 204 -9.56 -28.47 -10.01
N TYR A 205 -9.83 -27.16 -10.15
CA TYR A 205 -11.15 -26.66 -10.52
C TYR A 205 -11.64 -27.27 -11.83
N GLY A 206 -10.77 -27.38 -12.84
CA GLY A 206 -11.12 -28.03 -14.11
C GLY A 206 -11.44 -29.53 -13.97
N ILE A 207 -10.80 -30.22 -13.03
CA ILE A 207 -11.10 -31.63 -12.72
C ILE A 207 -12.45 -31.73 -12.01
N LEU A 208 -12.69 -30.90 -10.99
CA LEU A 208 -13.96 -30.85 -10.27
C LEU A 208 -15.13 -30.48 -11.18
N GLN A 209 -14.94 -29.54 -12.12
CA GLN A 209 -15.96 -29.17 -13.08
C GLN A 209 -16.25 -30.29 -14.09
N LYS A 210 -15.24 -31.07 -14.49
CA LYS A 210 -15.44 -32.29 -15.31
C LYS A 210 -16.18 -33.38 -14.53
N ILE A 211 -15.82 -33.61 -13.28
CA ILE A 211 -16.52 -34.55 -12.39
C ILE A 211 -17.98 -34.12 -12.22
N TYR A 212 -18.23 -32.84 -11.94
CA TYR A 212 -19.58 -32.28 -11.84
C TYR A 212 -20.38 -32.43 -13.14
N ASN A 213 -19.78 -32.13 -14.29
CA ASN A 213 -20.41 -32.30 -15.59
C ASN A 213 -20.71 -33.78 -15.88
N LEU A 214 -19.81 -34.70 -15.55
CA LEU A 214 -20.04 -36.14 -15.70
C LEU A 214 -21.17 -36.63 -14.79
N ILE A 215 -21.16 -36.22 -13.51
CA ILE A 215 -22.23 -36.54 -12.56
C ILE A 215 -23.56 -35.96 -13.05
N SER A 216 -23.60 -34.72 -13.54
CA SER A 216 -24.84 -34.08 -14.00
C SER A 216 -25.35 -34.61 -15.34
N PHE A 217 -24.45 -35.06 -16.24
CA PHE A 217 -24.82 -35.67 -17.52
C PHE A 217 -25.38 -37.09 -17.32
N ASP A 218 -24.79 -37.88 -16.40
CA ASP A 218 -25.21 -39.26 -16.12
C ASP A 218 -26.24 -39.39 -14.97
N TYR A 219 -26.68 -38.29 -14.37
CA TYR A 219 -27.92 -38.27 -13.59
C TYR A 219 -29.17 -38.58 -14.44
N GLN A 220 -29.03 -38.59 -15.78
CA GLN A 220 -30.03 -39.14 -16.70
C GLN A 220 -29.89 -40.65 -16.96
N GLY A 221 -28.84 -41.34 -16.45
CA GLY A 221 -28.72 -42.80 -16.52
C GLY A 221 -27.46 -43.40 -15.87
N ASN A 222 -27.61 -44.06 -14.72
CA ASN A 222 -26.65 -45.00 -14.08
C ASN A 222 -25.37 -44.46 -13.39
N ILE A 223 -25.55 -43.87 -12.21
CA ILE A 223 -24.50 -43.52 -11.21
C ILE A 223 -23.61 -44.72 -10.78
N SER A 224 -24.11 -45.96 -10.86
CA SER A 224 -23.38 -47.16 -10.39
C SER A 224 -22.14 -47.51 -11.21
N PHE A 225 -22.07 -47.11 -12.49
CA PHE A 225 -20.97 -47.49 -13.38
C PHE A 225 -19.73 -46.60 -13.18
N ILE A 226 -19.93 -45.30 -12.98
CA ILE A 226 -18.84 -44.33 -12.79
C ILE A 226 -18.15 -44.52 -11.45
N TYR A 227 -18.91 -44.79 -10.39
CA TYR A 227 -18.34 -45.04 -9.07
C TYR A 227 -17.38 -46.24 -9.10
N ASN A 228 -17.73 -47.30 -9.83
CA ASN A 228 -16.88 -48.49 -9.94
C ASN A 228 -15.72 -48.34 -10.94
N HIS A 229 -15.84 -47.52 -11.98
CA HIS A 229 -14.80 -47.43 -13.01
C HIS A 229 -13.78 -46.30 -12.76
N TYR A 230 -14.23 -45.14 -12.28
CA TYR A 230 -13.36 -43.99 -12.07
C TYR A 230 -12.79 -43.89 -10.66
N PHE A 231 -13.54 -44.29 -9.63
CA PHE A 231 -13.01 -44.29 -8.26
C PHE A 231 -11.88 -45.32 -8.12
N ASN A 232 -12.02 -46.49 -8.76
CA ASN A 232 -10.96 -47.51 -8.82
C ASN A 232 -9.74 -47.07 -9.65
N SER A 233 -9.89 -46.28 -10.71
CA SER A 233 -8.73 -45.79 -11.49
C SER A 233 -7.98 -44.64 -10.81
N ILE A 234 -8.65 -43.85 -9.97
CA ILE A 234 -8.03 -42.78 -9.17
C ILE A 234 -7.31 -43.34 -7.93
N LEU A 235 -7.90 -44.35 -7.26
CA LEU A 235 -7.33 -45.00 -6.07
C LEU A 235 -6.16 -45.95 -6.39
N ASN A 236 -6.06 -46.47 -7.61
CA ASN A 236 -4.97 -47.38 -8.03
C ASN A 236 -3.65 -46.66 -8.36
N ASN A 237 -3.56 -45.34 -8.16
CA ASN A 237 -2.30 -44.61 -8.22
C ASN A 237 -1.77 -44.42 -6.79
N GLU A 238 -0.70 -45.13 -6.43
CA GLU A 238 -0.12 -45.12 -5.07
C GLU A 238 0.21 -43.71 -4.57
N PHE A 239 0.59 -42.79 -5.47
CA PHE A 239 0.92 -41.41 -5.11
C PHE A 239 -0.32 -40.59 -4.67
N ASN A 240 -1.50 -40.92 -5.21
CA ASN A 240 -2.74 -40.25 -4.84
C ASN A 240 -3.26 -40.76 -3.49
N LYS A 241 -3.05 -42.05 -3.17
CA LYS A 241 -3.58 -42.68 -1.95
C LYS A 241 -3.03 -42.04 -0.67
N GLU A 242 -1.73 -41.73 -0.64
CA GLU A 242 -1.09 -41.08 0.51
C GLU A 242 -1.50 -39.60 0.67
N TYR A 243 -1.61 -38.87 -0.44
CA TYR A 243 -2.04 -37.46 -0.44
C TYR A 243 -3.51 -37.30 -0.03
N TYR A 244 -4.40 -38.18 -0.50
CA TYR A 244 -5.81 -38.19 -0.10
C TYR A 244 -6.00 -38.55 1.37
N ASN A 245 -5.24 -39.53 1.90
CA ASN A 245 -5.28 -39.84 3.32
C ASN A 245 -4.84 -38.62 4.16
N ARG A 246 -3.80 -37.88 3.74
CA ARG A 246 -3.39 -36.65 4.43
C ARG A 246 -4.42 -35.52 4.35
N ILE A 247 -5.17 -35.40 3.26
CA ILE A 247 -6.25 -34.41 3.14
C ILE A 247 -7.45 -34.81 3.99
N LEU A 248 -7.85 -36.08 3.95
CA LEU A 248 -8.97 -36.59 4.75
C LEU A 248 -8.70 -36.52 6.26
N GLU A 249 -7.44 -36.58 6.65
CA GLU A 249 -6.99 -36.42 8.04
C GLU A 249 -6.65 -34.97 8.42
N SER A 250 -6.71 -34.00 7.50
CA SER A 250 -6.37 -32.59 7.83
C SER A 250 -7.57 -31.82 8.39
N GLU A 251 -7.32 -31.00 9.41
CA GLU A 251 -8.32 -30.04 9.94
C GLU A 251 -8.82 -29.07 8.85
N GLU A 252 -7.99 -28.80 7.83
CA GLU A 252 -8.35 -27.94 6.70
C GLU A 252 -9.48 -28.53 5.85
N PHE A 253 -9.54 -29.87 5.68
CA PHE A 253 -10.64 -30.51 4.96
C PHE A 253 -11.95 -30.37 5.74
N GLU A 254 -11.91 -30.55 7.05
CA GLU A 254 -13.11 -30.38 7.90
C GLU A 254 -13.65 -28.94 7.83
N ILE A 255 -12.76 -27.93 7.83
CA ILE A 255 -13.14 -26.51 7.72
C ILE A 255 -13.72 -26.18 6.34
N ILE A 256 -13.03 -26.57 5.25
CA ILE A 256 -13.49 -26.31 3.87
C ILE A 256 -14.83 -27.01 3.61
N PHE A 257 -14.99 -28.23 4.12
CA PHE A 257 -16.19 -29.01 3.92
C PHE A 257 -17.38 -28.49 4.74
N LYS A 258 -17.12 -27.98 5.95
CA LYS A 258 -18.13 -27.35 6.80
C LYS A 258 -18.63 -26.04 6.18
N ASP A 259 -17.73 -25.20 5.66
CA ASP A 259 -18.07 -23.97 4.93
C ASP A 259 -18.91 -24.27 3.68
N TYR A 260 -18.52 -25.30 2.92
CA TYR A 260 -19.27 -25.71 1.72
C TYR A 260 -20.67 -26.25 2.06
N ALA A 261 -20.79 -27.04 3.13
CA ALA A 261 -22.06 -27.58 3.60
C ALA A 261 -23.00 -26.48 4.12
N GLU A 262 -22.47 -25.47 4.82
CA GLU A 262 -23.23 -24.32 5.32
C GLU A 262 -23.70 -23.39 4.18
N GLN A 263 -22.93 -23.28 3.10
CA GLN A 263 -23.29 -22.43 1.95
C GLN A 263 -24.32 -23.08 0.99
N ASN A 264 -24.53 -24.40 1.06
CA ASN A 264 -25.36 -25.13 0.11
C ASN A 264 -26.56 -25.85 0.73
N THR A 265 -26.96 -25.50 1.96
CA THR A 265 -28.12 -26.11 2.64
C THR A 265 -29.45 -25.90 1.91
N ASP A 266 -29.64 -24.78 1.22
CA ASP A 266 -30.91 -24.46 0.55
C ASP A 266 -31.14 -25.22 -0.76
N SER A 267 -30.07 -25.67 -1.43
CA SER A 267 -30.16 -26.43 -2.69
C SER A 267 -30.42 -27.92 -2.48
N ILE A 268 -30.09 -28.46 -1.30
CA ILE A 268 -30.32 -29.86 -0.92
C ILE A 268 -31.80 -30.12 -0.60
N HIS A 269 -32.55 -29.11 -0.17
CA HIS A 269 -33.98 -29.22 0.15
C HIS A 269 -34.91 -29.45 -1.05
N LYS A 270 -34.43 -29.33 -2.30
CA LYS A 270 -35.25 -29.52 -3.52
C LYS A 270 -35.27 -30.94 -4.09
N PHE A 271 -34.57 -31.90 -3.48
CA PHE A 271 -34.73 -33.30 -3.87
C PHE A 271 -36.03 -33.86 -3.27
N ASN A 272 -37.05 -34.04 -4.11
CA ASN A 272 -38.28 -34.70 -3.70
C ASN A 272 -38.01 -36.20 -3.48
N PHE A 273 -37.81 -36.59 -2.22
CA PHE A 273 -37.49 -37.95 -1.79
C PHE A 273 -38.71 -38.77 -1.32
N GLU A 274 -39.94 -38.31 -1.60
CA GLU A 274 -41.18 -38.93 -1.11
C GLU A 274 -41.33 -40.43 -1.45
N GLY A 275 -40.62 -40.95 -2.46
CA GLY A 275 -40.68 -42.38 -2.83
C GLY A 275 -39.67 -43.31 -2.16
N ILE A 276 -38.56 -42.81 -1.60
CA ILE A 276 -37.44 -43.65 -1.08
C ILE A 276 -37.38 -43.64 0.46
N VAL A 277 -37.96 -42.61 1.07
CA VAL A 277 -37.86 -42.31 2.51
C VAL A 277 -38.59 -43.30 3.43
N PRO A 278 -39.77 -43.87 3.10
CA PRO A 278 -40.53 -44.66 4.09
C PRO A 278 -39.76 -45.90 4.58
N THR A 279 -39.14 -46.65 3.67
CA THR A 279 -38.51 -47.93 3.97
C THR A 279 -37.19 -47.78 4.74
N TYR A 280 -36.41 -46.73 4.43
CA TYR A 280 -35.15 -46.45 5.13
C TYR A 280 -35.37 -45.75 6.47
N ARG A 281 -36.40 -44.90 6.57
CA ARG A 281 -36.80 -44.25 7.82
C ARG A 281 -37.22 -45.27 8.87
N GLN A 282 -38.07 -46.22 8.50
CA GLN A 282 -38.55 -47.27 9.41
C GLN A 282 -37.41 -48.16 9.94
N LYS A 283 -36.40 -48.42 9.11
CA LYS A 283 -35.22 -49.20 9.50
C LYS A 283 -34.31 -48.43 10.46
N LEU A 284 -34.07 -47.14 10.21
CA LEU A 284 -33.31 -46.26 11.10
C LEU A 284 -34.00 -46.02 12.45
N GLU A 285 -35.32 -45.82 12.45
CA GLU A 285 -36.11 -45.62 13.68
C GLU A 285 -36.05 -46.86 14.58
N ASN A 286 -36.08 -48.06 13.99
CA ASN A 286 -35.97 -49.33 14.70
C ASN A 286 -34.56 -49.58 15.27
N GLU A 287 -33.51 -49.26 14.52
CA GLU A 287 -32.12 -49.49 14.96
C GLU A 287 -31.63 -48.46 15.99
N LEU A 288 -32.13 -47.21 15.94
CA LEU A 288 -31.68 -46.13 16.83
C LEU A 288 -32.61 -45.86 18.03
N LYS A 289 -33.77 -46.54 18.13
CA LYS A 289 -34.76 -46.37 19.21
C LYS A 289 -35.20 -44.91 19.44
N ILE A 290 -35.37 -44.15 18.35
CA ILE A 290 -35.71 -42.73 18.45
C ILE A 290 -37.23 -42.57 18.48
N ASN A 291 -37.77 -42.02 19.56
CA ASN A 291 -39.20 -41.70 19.67
C ASN A 291 -39.56 -40.44 18.89
N ASN A 292 -40.72 -40.50 18.22
CA ASN A 292 -41.04 -39.78 16.99
C ASN A 292 -41.43 -38.29 17.14
N GLU A 293 -41.21 -37.64 18.28
CA GLU A 293 -41.87 -36.35 18.54
C GLU A 293 -41.07 -35.09 18.15
N ASN A 294 -39.77 -35.17 17.84
CA ASN A 294 -38.98 -33.96 17.49
C ASN A 294 -37.93 -34.19 16.39
N PHE A 295 -38.31 -34.87 15.30
CA PHE A 295 -37.39 -35.11 14.18
C PHE A 295 -37.58 -34.08 13.06
N GLU A 296 -36.87 -32.95 13.14
CA GLU A 296 -36.81 -31.96 12.05
C GLU A 296 -36.02 -32.50 10.84
N SER A 297 -36.51 -32.21 9.63
CA SER A 297 -36.00 -32.75 8.36
C SER A 297 -34.52 -32.42 8.07
N SER A 298 -33.99 -31.33 8.64
CA SER A 298 -32.58 -30.94 8.54
C SER A 298 -31.63 -31.88 9.29
N ASN A 299 -32.08 -32.46 10.41
CA ASN A 299 -31.33 -33.45 11.18
C ASN A 299 -31.37 -34.82 10.52
N PHE A 300 -32.45 -35.16 9.80
CA PHE A 300 -32.56 -36.44 9.08
C PHE A 300 -31.52 -36.56 7.97
N SER A 301 -31.27 -35.50 7.18
CA SER A 301 -30.25 -35.52 6.13
C SER A 301 -28.83 -35.70 6.69
N LYS A 302 -28.49 -34.97 7.77
CA LYS A 302 -27.21 -35.11 8.47
C LYS A 302 -27.04 -36.49 9.10
N ILE A 303 -28.08 -37.03 9.72
CA ILE A 303 -28.06 -38.36 10.34
C ILE A 303 -27.97 -39.46 9.29
N LEU A 304 -28.69 -39.36 8.16
CA LEU A 304 -28.56 -40.31 7.04
C LEU A 304 -27.15 -40.28 6.44
N PHE A 305 -26.55 -39.10 6.33
CA PHE A 305 -25.20 -38.92 5.81
C PHE A 305 -24.15 -39.54 6.75
N LEU A 306 -24.24 -39.26 8.05
CA LEU A 306 -23.36 -39.86 9.06
C LEU A 306 -23.56 -41.38 9.16
N PHE A 307 -24.78 -41.87 9.02
CA PHE A 307 -25.08 -43.30 9.01
C PHE A 307 -24.49 -43.99 7.77
N ARG A 308 -24.54 -43.34 6.60
CA ARG A 308 -23.88 -43.84 5.37
C ARG A 308 -22.37 -43.87 5.50
N LEU A 309 -21.75 -42.84 6.10
CA LEU A 309 -20.31 -42.82 6.35
C LEU A 309 -19.89 -43.91 7.35
N LYS A 310 -20.67 -44.10 8.41
CA LYS A 310 -20.43 -45.17 9.39
C LYS A 310 -20.61 -46.56 8.78
N TRP A 311 -21.67 -46.78 8.01
CA TRP A 311 -21.91 -48.04 7.31
C TRP A 311 -20.81 -48.35 6.30
N LEU A 312 -20.37 -47.35 5.52
CA LEU A 312 -19.24 -47.50 4.58
C LEU A 312 -17.94 -47.85 5.32
N LYS A 313 -17.68 -47.23 6.46
CA LYS A 313 -16.51 -47.53 7.29
C LYS A 313 -16.55 -48.94 7.89
N GLU A 314 -17.70 -49.36 8.42
CA GLU A 314 -17.87 -50.66 9.08
C GLU A 314 -17.91 -51.84 8.09
N ASN A 315 -18.38 -51.60 6.87
CA ASN A 315 -18.47 -52.63 5.84
C ASN A 315 -17.31 -52.55 4.84
N PHE A 316 -16.35 -51.64 5.04
CA PHE A 316 -15.25 -51.40 4.09
C PHE A 316 -14.44 -52.66 3.80
N GLU A 317 -14.06 -53.42 4.84
CA GLU A 317 -13.30 -54.67 4.71
C GLU A 317 -14.11 -55.80 4.05
N THR A 318 -15.44 -55.81 4.23
CA THR A 318 -16.32 -56.80 3.59
C THR A 318 -16.53 -56.47 2.12
N ILE A 319 -16.70 -55.19 1.79
CA ILE A 319 -16.78 -54.67 0.43
C ILE A 319 -15.45 -54.91 -0.31
N GLU A 320 -14.32 -54.66 0.34
CA GLU A 320 -12.98 -54.93 -0.21
C GLU A 320 -12.76 -56.41 -0.54
N ARG A 321 -13.24 -57.30 0.34
CA ARG A 321 -13.15 -58.76 0.17
C ARG A 321 -14.09 -59.29 -0.93
N GLU A 322 -15.32 -58.80 -1.01
CA GLU A 322 -16.27 -59.17 -2.08
C GLU A 322 -15.81 -58.67 -3.46
N LEU A 323 -15.21 -57.47 -3.53
CA LEU A 323 -14.61 -56.93 -4.74
C LEU A 323 -13.35 -57.70 -5.16
N ALA A 324 -12.59 -58.25 -4.21
CA ALA A 324 -11.45 -59.13 -4.50
C ALA A 324 -11.89 -60.50 -5.04
N GLU A 325 -13.06 -61.01 -4.65
CA GLU A 325 -13.62 -62.26 -5.21
C GLU A 325 -14.18 -62.08 -6.62
N LEU A 326 -14.78 -60.93 -6.93
CA LEU A 326 -15.25 -60.58 -8.28
C LEU A 326 -14.13 -60.40 -9.31
N ASN A 327 -12.88 -60.22 -8.87
CA ASN A 327 -11.69 -60.08 -9.71
C ASN A 327 -10.94 -61.39 -10.00
N LYS A 328 -11.45 -62.54 -9.53
CA LYS A 328 -10.88 -63.84 -9.90
C LYS A 328 -11.42 -64.23 -11.30
N PRO A 329 -10.56 -64.60 -12.26
CA PRO A 329 -11.03 -65.08 -13.55
C PRO A 329 -11.80 -66.40 -13.37
N VAL A 330 -12.92 -66.54 -14.08
CA VAL A 330 -13.71 -67.78 -14.16
C VAL A 330 -12.93 -68.86 -14.89
#